data_AF-A0A841CZ51-F1
#
_entry.id   AF-A0A841CZ51-F1
#
_cell.length_a   1.000
_cell.length_b   1.000
_cell.length_c   1.000
_cell.angle_alpha   90.00
_cell.angle_beta   90.00
_cell.angle_gamma   90.00
#
_symmetry.space_group_name_H-M   'P 1'
#
loop_
_entity.id
_entity.type
_entity.pdbx_description
1 polymer ?
#
loop_
_entity_poly.entity_id
_entity_poly.type
_entity_poly.pdbx_seq_one_letter_code
_entity_poly.pdbx_strand_id
1 'polypeptide(L)'
;MGAGAAMLATMATGLLATPAAAASGSTQAGKSTSSAAPKASVFAGTPKASYKGDDCPVRVTFSSNIKVKAVKGKTTVAYRWLHGDGSKSKVKTFTVGKGVKNVTVKETTTFKSDVKGWQALQVLAPRKATSKKGYFKVSCGDHNGGKEEIRPVIGADAWVDEGNCQAALIGRITASVPALVRYRWVVNGHVVDYGAVKVSGSRKVVHVIRPGKDLRGWAALQIVDPVSTGSGRVGFKIWCKDWSPKVTASVHSLADYEGSCPVDRAFTGTISASHGRGHVKYRWIRNGVAGAWESVYVHGSTTVRDPWRATDSGTASRAIELYHGSTTGTVTSKVTCKAPVTASVDLSVAQDTSTCGGVVGKASARVTGTITVSGASELVYSYTSGGVPTKVTKTVGAGGGTFSLNELVVEAKGAFTVSVSSPQSVSKTVSWDYSCPTA
;
A
#
# COMPACT_ATOMS: atom_id res chain seq x y z
N MET A 1 -42.80 -66.09 8.78
CA MET A 1 -44.17 -65.59 9.02
C MET A 1 -44.23 -64.15 8.51
N GLY A 2 -45.07 -63.69 7.58
CA GLY A 2 -45.92 -64.31 6.54
C GLY A 2 -45.43 -63.84 5.16
N ALA A 3 -45.66 -64.52 4.05
CA ALA A 3 -46.89 -65.00 3.43
C ALA A 3 -47.75 -63.87 2.82
N GLY A 4 -47.70 -63.78 1.49
CA GLY A 4 -48.60 -62.99 0.64
C GLY A 4 -48.39 -63.40 -0.81
N ALA A 5 -49.33 -64.18 -1.34
CA ALA A 5 -49.28 -64.89 -2.62
C ALA A 5 -50.30 -64.34 -3.63
N ALA A 6 -50.21 -64.87 -4.88
CA ALA A 6 -51.26 -65.00 -5.90
C ALA A 6 -51.64 -63.72 -6.72
N MET A 7 -52.02 -63.76 -8.01
CA MET A 7 -52.21 -64.83 -9.02
C MET A 7 -52.26 -64.23 -10.46
N LEU A 8 -51.81 -65.05 -11.42
CA LEU A 8 -52.28 -65.33 -12.80
C LEU A 8 -53.26 -64.40 -13.57
N ALA A 9 -52.99 -64.22 -14.88
CA ALA A 9 -53.94 -64.50 -15.97
C ALA A 9 -53.24 -64.56 -17.36
N THR A 10 -53.84 -65.33 -18.25
CA THR A 10 -53.27 -66.03 -19.42
C THR A 10 -53.96 -65.63 -20.73
N MET A 11 -53.23 -65.82 -21.85
CA MET A 11 -53.68 -66.23 -23.22
C MET A 11 -54.55 -65.28 -24.06
N ALA A 12 -54.16 -65.06 -25.32
CA ALA A 12 -54.96 -65.47 -26.50
C ALA A 12 -54.25 -65.20 -27.84
N THR A 13 -54.26 -66.24 -28.66
CA THR A 13 -53.82 -66.42 -30.05
C THR A 13 -54.63 -65.64 -31.09
N GLY A 14 -54.05 -65.41 -32.28
CA GLY A 14 -54.79 -65.04 -33.48
C GLY A 14 -53.95 -64.88 -34.74
N LEU A 15 -53.54 -66.00 -35.36
CA LEU A 15 -53.15 -66.10 -36.77
C LEU A 15 -54.39 -66.00 -37.68
N LEU A 16 -54.36 -65.21 -38.74
CA LEU A 16 -55.03 -65.35 -40.06
C LEU A 16 -54.43 -64.23 -40.95
N ALA A 17 -54.24 -64.29 -42.27
CA ALA A 17 -54.19 -65.30 -43.32
C ALA A 17 -53.61 -64.57 -44.56
N THR A 18 -52.95 -65.32 -45.45
CA THR A 18 -52.52 -64.99 -46.83
C THR A 18 -53.72 -64.59 -47.75
N PRO A 19 -53.60 -64.12 -49.03
CA PRO A 19 -52.54 -64.43 -50.00
C PRO A 19 -52.13 -63.35 -51.04
N ALA A 20 -51.20 -63.83 -51.87
CA ALA A 20 -50.65 -63.39 -53.15
C ALA A 20 -51.54 -62.59 -54.14
N ALA A 21 -50.87 -61.80 -54.98
CA ALA A 21 -51.08 -61.82 -56.44
C ALA A 21 -49.83 -61.32 -57.17
N ALA A 22 -49.30 -62.18 -58.05
CA ALA A 22 -48.34 -61.85 -59.09
C ALA A 22 -49.04 -61.12 -60.25
N ALA A 23 -48.32 -60.27 -60.99
CA ALA A 23 -48.54 -60.07 -62.43
C ALA A 23 -47.41 -59.25 -63.07
N SER A 24 -46.68 -59.95 -63.93
CA SER A 24 -46.21 -59.59 -65.28
C SER A 24 -45.83 -58.16 -65.65
N GLY A 25 -44.72 -58.09 -66.40
CA GLY A 25 -44.13 -56.88 -66.94
C GLY A 25 -44.92 -56.23 -68.09
N SER A 26 -44.44 -55.06 -68.50
CA SER A 26 -44.22 -54.73 -69.92
C SER A 26 -43.56 -53.36 -70.00
N THR A 27 -42.44 -53.31 -70.71
CA THR A 27 -41.93 -52.13 -71.40
C THR A 27 -43.02 -51.43 -72.21
N GLN A 28 -43.20 -50.10 -72.06
CA GLN A 28 -43.17 -49.21 -73.23
C GLN A 28 -43.11 -47.73 -72.84
N ALA A 29 -42.36 -47.01 -73.67
CA ALA A 29 -42.21 -45.57 -73.69
C ALA A 29 -43.55 -44.84 -73.83
N GLY A 30 -43.66 -43.71 -73.12
CA GLY A 30 -44.78 -42.77 -73.21
C GLY A 30 -44.32 -41.37 -72.85
N LYS A 31 -43.55 -40.77 -73.76
CA LYS A 31 -43.20 -39.35 -73.73
C LYS A 31 -44.48 -38.54 -73.95
N SER A 32 -45.05 -37.98 -72.89
CA SER A 32 -46.00 -36.87 -72.97
C SER A 32 -45.54 -35.72 -72.09
N THR A 33 -44.88 -34.78 -72.75
CA THR A 33 -44.60 -33.42 -72.28
C THR A 33 -45.91 -32.69 -72.03
N SER A 34 -46.43 -32.76 -70.81
CA SER A 34 -47.28 -31.71 -70.28
C SER A 34 -46.38 -30.72 -69.55
N SER A 35 -46.23 -29.54 -70.15
CA SER A 35 -45.60 -28.35 -69.59
C SER A 35 -46.27 -27.99 -68.26
N ALA A 36 -45.78 -28.60 -67.19
CA ALA A 36 -46.22 -28.30 -65.84
C ALA A 36 -45.70 -26.90 -65.50
N ALA A 37 -46.62 -25.93 -65.42
CA ALA A 37 -46.37 -24.60 -64.88
C ALA A 37 -45.41 -24.69 -63.67
N PRO A 38 -44.40 -23.83 -63.54
CA PRO A 38 -43.30 -24.13 -62.63
C PRO A 38 -43.85 -24.21 -61.21
N LYS A 39 -43.88 -25.43 -60.66
CA LYS A 39 -44.52 -25.73 -59.38
C LYS A 39 -43.63 -25.23 -58.26
N ALA A 40 -44.22 -24.58 -57.26
CA ALA A 40 -43.46 -24.11 -56.11
C ALA A 40 -42.75 -25.29 -55.43
N SER A 41 -41.43 -25.18 -55.24
CA SER A 41 -40.67 -26.19 -54.51
C SER A 41 -40.54 -25.80 -53.06
N VAL A 42 -40.70 -26.77 -52.16
CA VAL A 42 -40.56 -26.56 -50.72
C VAL A 42 -39.59 -27.59 -50.15
N PHE A 43 -38.67 -27.12 -49.33
CA PHE A 43 -37.73 -27.95 -48.57
C PHE A 43 -37.82 -27.60 -47.09
N ALA A 44 -37.84 -28.61 -46.23
CA ALA A 44 -37.86 -28.46 -44.78
C ALA A 44 -36.50 -28.89 -44.20
N GLY A 45 -35.84 -27.97 -43.50
CA GLY A 45 -34.57 -28.24 -42.83
C GLY A 45 -34.74 -29.10 -41.58
N THR A 46 -33.66 -29.76 -41.16
CA THR A 46 -33.65 -30.50 -39.90
C THR A 46 -33.83 -29.54 -38.72
N PRO A 47 -34.76 -29.81 -37.79
CA PRO A 47 -34.93 -29.00 -36.61
C PRO A 47 -33.69 -28.94 -35.72
N LYS A 48 -33.48 -27.79 -35.08
CA LYS A 48 -32.49 -27.57 -34.03
C LYS A 48 -33.20 -27.15 -32.75
N ALA A 49 -32.81 -27.73 -31.62
CA ALA A 49 -33.30 -27.37 -30.31
C ALA A 49 -32.39 -26.31 -29.68
N SER A 50 -32.98 -25.31 -29.02
CA SER A 50 -32.29 -24.42 -28.10
C SER A 50 -33.03 -24.38 -26.77
N TYR A 51 -32.30 -24.29 -25.67
CA TYR A 51 -32.87 -24.21 -24.33
C TYR A 51 -32.13 -23.14 -23.51
N LYS A 52 -32.82 -22.58 -22.51
CA LYS A 52 -32.28 -21.67 -21.50
C LYS A 52 -32.82 -22.13 -20.14
N GLY A 53 -31.93 -22.45 -19.22
CA GLY A 53 -32.26 -22.98 -17.89
C GLY A 53 -31.51 -24.28 -17.62
N ASP A 54 -31.00 -24.41 -16.40
CA ASP A 54 -30.22 -25.57 -15.95
C ASP A 54 -31.10 -26.57 -15.17
N ASP A 55 -32.33 -26.18 -14.83
CA ASP A 55 -33.28 -26.95 -14.01
C ASP A 55 -34.65 -27.11 -14.69
N CYS A 56 -35.39 -28.14 -14.29
CA CYS A 56 -36.74 -28.37 -14.77
C CYS A 56 -37.81 -27.78 -13.85
N PRO A 57 -38.90 -27.22 -14.42
CA PRO A 57 -39.32 -27.31 -15.82
C PRO A 57 -38.51 -26.44 -16.80
N VAL A 58 -37.94 -27.06 -17.84
CA VAL A 58 -37.14 -26.36 -18.86
C VAL A 58 -37.94 -26.13 -20.13
N ARG A 59 -37.81 -24.93 -20.68
CA ARG A 59 -38.49 -24.52 -21.90
C ARG A 59 -37.57 -24.67 -23.11
N VAL A 60 -37.83 -25.65 -23.95
CA VAL A 60 -37.04 -25.96 -25.15
C VAL A 60 -37.75 -25.39 -26.37
N THR A 61 -37.03 -24.60 -27.16
CA THR A 61 -37.52 -24.05 -28.44
C THR A 61 -36.87 -24.80 -29.60
N PHE A 62 -37.70 -25.45 -30.39
CA PHE A 62 -37.30 -26.08 -31.64
C PHE A 62 -37.47 -25.08 -32.78
N SER A 63 -36.47 -25.03 -33.66
CA SER A 63 -36.48 -24.16 -34.83
C SER A 63 -36.08 -24.93 -36.08
N SER A 64 -36.75 -24.67 -37.20
CA SER A 64 -36.42 -25.24 -38.49
C SER A 64 -36.65 -24.23 -39.60
N ASN A 65 -35.92 -24.37 -40.70
CA ASN A 65 -36.02 -23.49 -41.86
C ASN A 65 -36.83 -24.17 -42.97
N ILE A 66 -37.84 -23.48 -43.48
CA ILE A 66 -38.56 -23.86 -44.69
C ILE A 66 -38.05 -22.99 -45.83
N LYS A 67 -37.45 -23.62 -46.85
CA LYS A 67 -37.08 -22.96 -48.10
C LYS A 67 -38.21 -23.13 -49.11
N VAL A 68 -38.78 -22.02 -49.55
CA VAL A 68 -39.91 -21.98 -50.49
C VAL A 68 -39.47 -21.24 -51.74
N LYS A 69 -39.61 -21.89 -52.89
CA LYS A 69 -39.46 -21.23 -54.20
C LYS A 69 -40.84 -20.97 -54.76
N ALA A 70 -41.34 -19.75 -54.57
CA ALA A 70 -42.62 -19.32 -55.13
C ALA A 70 -42.42 -18.80 -56.56
N VAL A 71 -43.10 -19.42 -57.51
CA VAL A 71 -42.90 -19.16 -58.94
C VAL A 71 -43.86 -18.08 -59.46
N LYS A 72 -45.12 -18.08 -58.99
CA LYS A 72 -46.14 -17.10 -59.36
C LYS A 72 -46.92 -16.67 -58.11
N GLY A 73 -47.13 -15.36 -57.97
CA GLY A 73 -47.95 -14.78 -56.90
C GLY A 73 -47.48 -15.06 -55.48
N LYS A 74 -48.40 -14.89 -54.53
CA LYS A 74 -48.24 -15.25 -53.11
C LYS A 74 -48.49 -16.75 -52.95
N THR A 75 -47.59 -17.47 -52.27
CA THR A 75 -47.72 -18.90 -51.97
C THR A 75 -47.97 -19.09 -50.48
N THR A 76 -49.11 -19.71 -50.13
CA THR A 76 -49.41 -20.08 -48.74
C THR A 76 -48.81 -21.44 -48.44
N VAL A 77 -48.00 -21.49 -47.37
CA VAL A 77 -47.33 -22.69 -46.88
C VAL A 77 -48.03 -23.14 -45.62
N ALA A 78 -48.52 -24.37 -45.61
CA ALA A 78 -49.09 -25.01 -44.43
C ALA A 78 -48.08 -26.03 -43.89
N TYR A 79 -47.81 -25.98 -42.59
CA TYR A 79 -46.87 -26.89 -41.93
C TYR A 79 -47.35 -27.30 -40.55
N ARG A 80 -46.81 -28.39 -40.04
CA ARG A 80 -46.97 -28.85 -38.66
C ARG A 80 -45.70 -29.53 -38.16
N TRP A 81 -45.57 -29.65 -36.86
CA TRP A 81 -44.49 -30.42 -36.23
C TRP A 81 -44.95 -31.85 -35.95
N LEU A 82 -44.03 -32.78 -36.13
CA LEU A 82 -44.16 -34.19 -35.77
C LEU A 82 -43.27 -34.44 -34.56
N HIS A 83 -43.83 -35.04 -33.52
CA HIS A 83 -43.14 -35.33 -32.28
C HIS A 83 -42.78 -36.81 -32.18
N GLY A 84 -41.73 -37.12 -31.43
CA GLY A 84 -41.21 -38.49 -31.30
C GLY A 84 -42.15 -39.47 -30.60
N ASP A 85 -43.14 -38.96 -29.87
CA ASP A 85 -44.23 -39.71 -29.22
C ASP A 85 -45.39 -40.04 -30.18
N GLY A 86 -45.31 -39.64 -31.44
CA GLY A 86 -46.35 -39.84 -32.45
C GLY A 86 -47.43 -38.75 -32.48
N SER A 87 -47.43 -37.82 -31.52
CA SER A 87 -48.32 -36.66 -31.52
C SER A 87 -47.93 -35.66 -32.61
N LYS A 88 -48.85 -34.76 -32.95
CA LYS A 88 -48.68 -33.76 -34.02
C LYS A 88 -49.19 -32.40 -33.57
N SER A 89 -48.46 -31.35 -33.86
CA SER A 89 -48.93 -30.00 -33.54
C SER A 89 -50.00 -29.51 -34.51
N LYS A 90 -50.73 -28.45 -34.10
CA LYS A 90 -51.73 -27.78 -34.94
C LYS A 90 -51.09 -27.29 -36.24
N VAL A 91 -51.82 -27.38 -37.34
CA VAL A 91 -51.37 -26.86 -38.63
C VAL A 91 -51.24 -25.34 -38.55
N LYS A 92 -50.07 -24.82 -38.88
CA LYS A 92 -49.77 -23.39 -38.97
C LYS A 92 -49.56 -23.02 -40.43
N THR A 93 -49.95 -21.80 -40.79
CA THR A 93 -49.81 -21.29 -42.15
C THR A 93 -49.07 -19.97 -42.17
N PHE A 94 -48.27 -19.73 -43.20
CA PHE A 94 -47.72 -18.41 -43.52
C PHE A 94 -47.68 -18.23 -45.04
N THR A 95 -47.64 -16.99 -45.51
CA THR A 95 -47.63 -16.68 -46.94
C THR A 95 -46.31 -16.04 -47.34
N VAL A 96 -45.72 -16.49 -48.44
CA VAL A 96 -44.49 -15.92 -49.02
C VAL A 96 -44.77 -15.32 -50.39
N GLY A 97 -44.12 -14.20 -50.71
CA GLY A 97 -44.16 -13.59 -52.04
C GLY A 97 -43.31 -14.34 -53.07
N LYS A 98 -43.29 -13.84 -54.31
CA LYS A 98 -42.52 -14.40 -55.43
C LYS A 98 -41.02 -14.52 -55.09
N GLY A 99 -40.36 -15.56 -55.60
CA GLY A 99 -38.94 -15.80 -55.44
C GLY A 99 -38.60 -16.90 -54.42
N VAL A 100 -37.32 -17.04 -54.09
CA VAL A 100 -36.83 -18.00 -53.09
C VAL A 100 -36.79 -17.32 -51.72
N LYS A 101 -37.51 -17.86 -50.75
CA LYS A 101 -37.54 -17.36 -49.36
C LYS A 101 -37.24 -18.48 -48.38
N ASN A 102 -36.44 -18.16 -47.37
CA ASN A 102 -36.18 -19.04 -46.23
C ASN A 102 -36.95 -18.47 -45.03
N VAL A 103 -37.84 -19.27 -44.45
CA VAL A 103 -38.64 -18.87 -43.28
C VAL A 103 -38.30 -19.79 -42.11
N THR A 104 -37.90 -19.22 -40.99
CA THR A 104 -37.65 -19.96 -39.75
C THR A 104 -38.95 -20.11 -38.98
N VAL A 105 -39.38 -21.35 -38.77
CA VAL A 105 -40.54 -21.69 -37.96
C VAL A 105 -40.09 -22.21 -36.60
N LYS A 106 -40.85 -21.91 -35.56
CA LYS A 106 -40.53 -22.28 -34.18
C LYS A 106 -41.68 -22.99 -33.48
N GLU A 107 -41.31 -23.88 -32.57
CA GLU A 107 -42.21 -24.51 -31.62
C GLU A 107 -41.54 -24.57 -30.26
N THR A 108 -42.32 -24.36 -29.20
CA THR A 108 -41.79 -24.38 -27.85
C THR A 108 -42.55 -25.38 -27.02
N THR A 109 -41.81 -26.19 -26.27
CA THR A 109 -42.35 -27.23 -25.39
C THR A 109 -41.66 -27.14 -24.04
N THR A 110 -42.44 -27.26 -22.98
CA THR A 110 -41.92 -27.31 -21.61
C THR A 110 -41.82 -28.76 -21.18
N PHE A 111 -40.63 -29.18 -20.79
CA PHE A 111 -40.38 -30.53 -20.28
C PHE A 111 -40.20 -30.47 -18.76
N LYS A 112 -40.91 -31.35 -18.06
CA LYS A 112 -40.90 -31.41 -16.58
C LYS A 112 -39.96 -32.50 -16.03
N SER A 113 -39.47 -33.39 -16.89
CA SER A 113 -38.61 -34.53 -16.53
C SER A 113 -37.66 -34.87 -17.68
N ASP A 114 -36.67 -35.72 -17.41
CA ASP A 114 -35.78 -36.30 -18.42
C ASP A 114 -36.58 -36.85 -19.59
N VAL A 115 -36.21 -36.44 -20.80
CA VAL A 115 -36.83 -36.97 -22.01
C VAL A 115 -35.82 -37.01 -23.14
N LYS A 116 -35.81 -38.12 -23.86
CA LYS A 116 -35.14 -38.24 -25.16
C LYS A 116 -36.22 -38.33 -26.22
N GLY A 117 -36.07 -37.57 -27.29
CA GLY A 117 -37.07 -37.53 -28.34
C GLY A 117 -36.50 -37.05 -29.66
N TRP A 118 -37.38 -36.95 -30.64
CA TRP A 118 -37.07 -36.31 -31.90
C TRP A 118 -38.23 -35.42 -32.31
N GLN A 119 -37.92 -34.40 -33.11
CA GLN A 119 -38.93 -33.64 -33.83
C GLN A 119 -38.61 -33.58 -35.33
N ALA A 120 -39.65 -33.55 -36.15
CA ALA A 120 -39.52 -33.31 -37.59
C ALA A 120 -40.57 -32.31 -38.04
N LEU A 121 -40.26 -31.55 -39.08
CA LEU A 121 -41.16 -30.58 -39.68
C LEU A 121 -41.84 -31.20 -40.90
N GLN A 122 -43.17 -31.17 -40.94
CA GLN A 122 -43.94 -31.64 -42.08
C GLN A 122 -44.68 -30.46 -42.73
N VAL A 123 -44.29 -30.15 -43.96
CA VAL A 123 -45.01 -29.24 -44.85
C VAL A 123 -46.13 -30.02 -45.52
N LEU A 124 -47.33 -29.46 -45.52
CA LEU A 124 -48.56 -30.04 -46.08
C LEU A 124 -48.92 -29.40 -47.43
N ALA A 125 -48.70 -28.09 -47.56
CA ALA A 125 -48.98 -27.32 -48.78
C ALA A 125 -47.87 -26.28 -49.02
N PRO A 126 -47.59 -25.88 -50.28
CA PRO A 126 -48.21 -26.36 -51.53
C PRO A 126 -47.75 -27.76 -51.97
N ARG A 127 -46.66 -28.27 -51.40
CA ARG A 127 -46.15 -29.62 -51.65
C ARG A 127 -45.81 -30.29 -50.32
N LYS A 128 -46.17 -31.57 -50.21
CA LYS A 128 -45.79 -32.38 -49.04
C LYS A 128 -44.28 -32.59 -49.02
N ALA A 129 -43.65 -32.18 -47.93
CA ALA A 129 -42.23 -32.40 -47.67
C ALA A 129 -42.05 -32.61 -46.16
N THR A 130 -41.27 -33.60 -45.78
CA THR A 130 -40.96 -33.87 -44.37
C THR A 130 -39.46 -33.72 -44.17
N SER A 131 -39.04 -33.00 -43.14
CA SER A 131 -37.63 -32.87 -42.80
C SER A 131 -37.07 -34.19 -42.26
N LYS A 132 -35.74 -34.28 -42.18
CA LYS A 132 -35.10 -35.28 -41.32
C LYS A 132 -35.48 -35.03 -39.85
N LYS A 133 -35.37 -36.08 -39.03
CA LYS A 133 -35.56 -36.02 -37.58
C LYS A 133 -34.41 -35.23 -36.94
N GLY A 134 -34.75 -34.24 -36.11
CA GLY A 134 -33.84 -33.59 -35.18
C GLY A 134 -33.99 -34.25 -33.81
N TYR A 135 -32.97 -34.97 -33.37
CA TYR A 135 -32.96 -35.61 -32.06
C TYR A 135 -32.61 -34.61 -30.98
N PHE A 136 -33.22 -34.75 -29.81
CA PHE A 136 -32.90 -33.96 -28.64
C PHE A 136 -32.92 -34.84 -27.39
N LYS A 137 -32.15 -34.41 -26.39
CA LYS A 137 -32.16 -34.96 -25.04
C LYS A 137 -32.33 -33.79 -24.07
N VAL A 138 -33.33 -33.88 -23.21
CA VAL A 138 -33.47 -33.06 -22.03
C VAL A 138 -33.08 -33.93 -20.85
N SER A 139 -32.13 -33.47 -20.05
CA SER A 139 -31.92 -33.98 -18.69
C SER A 139 -32.35 -32.92 -17.70
N CYS A 140 -33.47 -33.16 -17.06
CA CYS A 140 -33.90 -32.64 -15.78
C CYS A 140 -33.26 -33.48 -14.68
N GLY A 141 -32.05 -33.11 -14.23
CA GLY A 141 -31.31 -33.90 -13.24
C GLY A 141 -32.21 -34.48 -12.14
N ASP A 142 -32.04 -35.77 -11.85
CA ASP A 142 -32.84 -36.48 -10.85
C ASP A 142 -32.73 -35.76 -9.49
N HIS A 143 -33.76 -35.01 -9.10
CA HIS A 143 -33.95 -34.58 -7.71
C HIS A 143 -34.54 -35.71 -6.86
N ASN A 144 -34.03 -36.93 -7.05
CA ASN A 144 -34.15 -38.02 -6.11
C ASN A 144 -32.75 -38.30 -5.53
N GLY A 145 -32.45 -37.63 -4.42
CA GLY A 145 -31.70 -38.23 -3.31
C GLY A 145 -30.20 -38.45 -3.46
N GLY A 146 -29.53 -37.94 -4.50
CA GLY A 146 -28.10 -37.68 -4.40
C GLY A 146 -27.93 -36.26 -3.88
N LYS A 147 -27.52 -36.06 -2.61
CA LYS A 147 -26.91 -34.78 -2.22
C LYS A 147 -25.89 -34.47 -3.30
N GLU A 148 -26.06 -33.38 -4.05
CA GLU A 148 -24.99 -32.87 -4.89
C GLU A 148 -23.88 -32.50 -3.91
N GLU A 149 -23.02 -33.47 -3.66
CA GLU A 149 -21.96 -33.38 -2.69
C GLU A 149 -21.04 -32.32 -3.25
N ILE A 150 -21.12 -31.14 -2.65
CA ILE A 150 -20.11 -30.10 -2.85
C ILE A 150 -18.81 -30.80 -2.42
N ARG A 151 -18.04 -31.26 -3.41
CA ARG A 151 -16.74 -31.91 -3.23
C ARG A 151 -15.68 -30.86 -3.49
N PRO A 152 -15.41 -30.00 -2.51
CA PRO A 152 -14.43 -28.97 -2.72
C PRO A 152 -13.06 -29.64 -2.82
N VAL A 153 -12.38 -29.41 -3.94
CA VAL A 153 -10.97 -29.80 -4.05
C VAL A 153 -10.15 -28.72 -3.37
N ILE A 154 -9.42 -29.11 -2.32
CA ILE A 154 -8.60 -28.21 -1.51
C ILE A 154 -7.12 -28.50 -1.73
N GLY A 155 -6.38 -27.51 -2.23
CA GLY A 155 -4.92 -27.49 -2.21
C GLY A 155 -4.41 -26.50 -1.16
N ALA A 156 -3.29 -26.80 -0.52
CA ALA A 156 -2.60 -25.88 0.38
C ALA A 156 -1.10 -25.85 0.07
N ASP A 157 -0.56 -24.65 0.00
CA ASP A 157 0.86 -24.35 -0.16
C ASP A 157 1.31 -23.43 0.98
N ALA A 158 2.60 -23.41 1.28
CA ALA A 158 3.18 -22.51 2.26
C ALA A 158 4.35 -21.76 1.64
N TRP A 159 4.37 -20.44 1.80
CA TRP A 159 5.46 -19.57 1.41
C TRP A 159 6.06 -18.94 2.65
N VAL A 160 7.38 -19.05 2.83
CA VAL A 160 8.09 -18.58 4.03
C VAL A 160 8.85 -17.31 3.71
N ASP A 161 8.64 -16.29 4.54
CA ASP A 161 9.43 -15.07 4.58
C ASP A 161 10.33 -15.10 5.83
N GLU A 162 11.56 -15.56 5.62
CA GLU A 162 12.57 -15.62 6.69
C GLU A 162 12.98 -14.22 7.17
N GLY A 163 12.89 -13.20 6.32
CA GLY A 163 13.24 -11.82 6.67
C GLY A 163 12.25 -11.18 7.65
N ASN A 164 10.98 -11.57 7.56
CA ASN A 164 9.92 -11.07 8.42
C ASN A 164 9.42 -12.08 9.48
N CYS A 165 10.06 -13.26 9.62
CA CYS A 165 9.61 -14.34 10.51
C CYS A 165 8.11 -14.64 10.32
N GLN A 166 7.67 -14.77 9.07
CA GLN A 166 6.26 -15.06 8.73
C GLN A 166 6.18 -16.20 7.72
N ALA A 167 5.06 -16.90 7.70
CA ALA A 167 4.69 -17.74 6.57
C ALA A 167 3.28 -17.42 6.10
N ALA A 168 3.14 -17.29 4.78
CA ALA A 168 1.85 -17.19 4.11
C ALA A 168 1.38 -18.60 3.74
N LEU A 169 0.29 -19.02 4.35
CA LEU A 169 -0.45 -20.23 4.02
C LEU A 169 -1.42 -19.88 2.90
N ILE A 170 -1.30 -20.58 1.77
CA ILE A 170 -2.07 -20.30 0.56
C ILE A 170 -2.94 -21.51 0.30
N GLY A 171 -4.25 -21.31 0.30
CA GLY A 171 -5.23 -22.34 0.03
C GLY A 171 -5.96 -22.08 -1.27
N ARG A 172 -6.35 -23.14 -1.97
CA ARG A 172 -7.22 -23.07 -3.14
C ARG A 172 -8.44 -23.93 -2.92
N ILE A 173 -9.62 -23.32 -2.96
CA ILE A 173 -10.92 -23.99 -2.81
C ILE A 173 -11.59 -24.00 -4.19
N THR A 174 -12.00 -25.17 -4.66
CA THR A 174 -12.70 -25.32 -5.95
C THR A 174 -14.07 -25.96 -5.74
N ALA A 175 -15.14 -25.37 -6.27
CA ALA A 175 -16.51 -25.88 -6.18
C ALA A 175 -17.14 -25.99 -7.58
N SER A 176 -17.81 -27.11 -7.85
CA SER A 176 -18.53 -27.38 -9.11
C SER A 176 -19.72 -26.45 -9.31
N VAL A 177 -20.40 -26.11 -8.21
CA VAL A 177 -21.52 -25.16 -8.17
C VAL A 177 -21.19 -23.98 -7.27
N PRO A 178 -21.73 -22.78 -7.54
CA PRO A 178 -21.56 -21.63 -6.66
C PRO A 178 -22.04 -21.91 -5.23
N ALA A 179 -21.13 -21.92 -4.27
CA ALA A 179 -21.45 -22.23 -2.87
C ALA A 179 -20.77 -21.25 -1.89
N LEU A 180 -21.41 -21.03 -0.75
CA LEU A 180 -20.76 -20.38 0.40
C LEU A 180 -19.98 -21.46 1.17
N VAL A 181 -18.67 -21.32 1.23
CA VAL A 181 -17.79 -22.29 1.89
C VAL A 181 -17.23 -21.67 3.16
N ARG A 182 -17.46 -22.31 4.31
CA ARG A 182 -16.80 -21.96 5.57
C ARG A 182 -15.58 -22.83 5.76
N TYR A 183 -14.46 -22.22 6.09
CA TYR A 183 -13.18 -22.91 6.25
C TYR A 183 -12.45 -22.44 7.50
N ARG A 184 -11.43 -23.20 7.88
CA ARG A 184 -10.49 -22.86 8.94
C ARG A 184 -9.07 -23.28 8.56
N TRP A 185 -8.10 -22.53 9.07
CA TRP A 185 -6.68 -22.91 8.98
C TRP A 185 -6.27 -23.66 10.23
N VAL A 186 -5.59 -24.80 10.03
CA VAL A 186 -5.03 -25.61 11.12
C VAL A 186 -3.52 -25.63 10.97
N VAL A 187 -2.81 -25.27 12.04
CA VAL A 187 -1.35 -25.28 12.11
C VAL A 187 -0.94 -26.14 13.29
N ASN A 188 -0.15 -27.19 13.04
CA ASN A 188 0.30 -28.15 14.07
C ASN A 188 -0.84 -28.70 14.96
N GLY A 189 -2.04 -28.88 14.38
CA GLY A 189 -3.22 -29.38 15.09
C GLY A 189 -4.09 -28.31 15.77
N HIS A 190 -3.64 -27.06 15.83
CA HIS A 190 -4.41 -25.94 16.39
C HIS A 190 -5.11 -25.13 15.30
N VAL A 191 -6.36 -24.72 15.54
CA VAL A 191 -7.06 -23.81 14.64
C VAL A 191 -6.55 -22.39 14.86
N VAL A 192 -6.03 -21.76 13.81
CA VAL A 192 -5.44 -20.41 13.88
C VAL A 192 -6.29 -19.33 13.21
N ASP A 193 -7.27 -19.72 12.39
CA ASP A 193 -8.12 -18.77 11.66
C ASP A 193 -9.40 -19.44 11.15
N TYR A 194 -10.44 -18.63 10.95
CA TYR A 194 -11.71 -19.02 10.34
C TYR A 194 -12.07 -18.05 9.22
N GLY A 195 -12.71 -18.55 8.17
CA GLY A 195 -13.18 -17.71 7.08
C GLY A 195 -14.42 -18.27 6.40
N ALA A 196 -15.08 -17.41 5.62
CA ALA A 196 -16.17 -17.80 4.75
C ALA A 196 -15.98 -17.12 3.39
N VAL A 197 -16.17 -17.87 2.31
CA VAL A 197 -15.97 -17.33 0.96
C VAL A 197 -16.97 -17.95 -0.02
N LYS A 198 -17.57 -17.10 -0.86
CA LYS A 198 -18.39 -17.56 -1.98
C LYS A 198 -17.47 -18.02 -3.12
N VAL A 199 -17.56 -19.29 -3.48
CA VAL A 199 -16.73 -19.95 -4.50
C VAL A 199 -17.60 -20.32 -5.68
N SER A 200 -17.25 -19.83 -6.87
CA SER A 200 -17.82 -20.23 -8.16
C SER A 200 -16.68 -20.66 -9.06
N GLY A 201 -16.48 -21.96 -9.26
CA GLY A 201 -15.26 -22.48 -9.89
C GLY A 201 -14.13 -22.60 -8.88
N SER A 202 -13.15 -21.70 -8.87
CA SER A 202 -11.96 -21.82 -8.00
C SER A 202 -11.58 -20.48 -7.34
N ARG A 203 -11.20 -20.51 -6.06
CA ARG A 203 -10.86 -19.33 -5.27
C ARG A 203 -9.64 -19.55 -4.39
N LYS A 204 -8.74 -18.56 -4.38
CA LYS A 204 -7.57 -18.49 -3.49
C LYS A 204 -7.97 -17.88 -2.14
N VAL A 205 -7.52 -18.47 -1.05
CA VAL A 205 -7.60 -17.94 0.32
C VAL A 205 -6.21 -17.92 0.92
N VAL A 206 -5.91 -16.94 1.77
CA VAL A 206 -4.56 -16.75 2.33
C VAL A 206 -4.67 -16.46 3.81
N HIS A 207 -3.78 -17.04 4.60
CA HIS A 207 -3.58 -16.72 6.01
C HIS A 207 -2.09 -16.55 6.30
N VAL A 208 -1.72 -15.61 7.19
CA VAL A 208 -0.31 -15.33 7.51
C VAL A 208 -0.07 -15.62 8.99
N ILE A 209 0.88 -16.52 9.27
CA ILE A 209 1.33 -16.83 10.64
C ILE A 209 2.61 -16.07 10.97
N ARG A 210 2.73 -15.61 12.23
CA ARG A 210 3.87 -14.85 12.77
C ARG A 210 4.32 -15.45 14.12
N PRO A 211 5.12 -16.52 14.12
CA PRO A 211 5.44 -17.25 15.34
C PRO A 211 6.33 -16.51 16.34
N GLY A 212 7.08 -15.49 15.91
CA GLY A 212 8.02 -14.78 16.78
C GLY A 212 9.33 -15.51 17.09
N LYS A 213 9.42 -16.78 16.69
CA LYS A 213 10.55 -17.69 16.91
C LYS A 213 10.55 -18.75 15.82
N ASP A 214 11.65 -19.49 15.70
CA ASP A 214 11.74 -20.66 14.83
C ASP A 214 10.52 -21.57 15.00
N LEU A 215 9.84 -21.84 13.89
CA LEU A 215 8.67 -22.70 13.87
C LEU A 215 8.78 -23.67 12.71
N ARG A 216 8.81 -24.96 13.05
CA ARG A 216 8.67 -26.05 12.09
C ARG A 216 7.32 -26.71 12.31
N GLY A 217 6.65 -27.08 11.22
CA GLY A 217 5.34 -27.67 11.35
C GLY A 217 4.69 -28.05 10.05
N TRP A 218 3.38 -28.27 10.14
CA TRP A 218 2.50 -28.42 9.00
C TRP A 218 1.28 -27.52 9.14
N ALA A 219 0.74 -27.12 7.99
CA ALA A 219 -0.54 -26.45 7.90
C ALA A 219 -1.51 -27.28 7.05
N ALA A 220 -2.80 -27.13 7.31
CA ALA A 220 -3.87 -27.64 6.45
C ALA A 220 -5.02 -26.64 6.40
N LEU A 221 -5.66 -26.55 5.24
CA LEU A 221 -6.90 -25.84 5.05
C LEU A 221 -8.04 -26.85 5.20
N GLN A 222 -8.97 -26.59 6.12
CA GLN A 222 -10.14 -27.45 6.34
C GLN A 222 -11.41 -26.70 5.98
N ILE A 223 -12.27 -27.31 5.19
CA ILE A 223 -13.65 -26.85 4.99
C ILE A 223 -14.49 -27.47 6.09
N VAL A 224 -15.28 -26.63 6.76
CA VAL A 224 -16.15 -27.00 7.87
C VAL A 224 -17.59 -27.15 7.38
N ASP A 225 -17.98 -26.33 6.41
CA ASP A 225 -19.31 -26.31 5.80
C ASP A 225 -19.14 -25.92 4.32
N PRO A 226 -19.82 -26.57 3.36
CA PRO A 226 -20.94 -27.50 3.52
C PRO A 226 -20.57 -28.98 3.72
N VAL A 227 -19.30 -29.35 3.50
CA VAL A 227 -18.80 -30.72 3.68
C VAL A 227 -17.49 -30.66 4.46
N SER A 228 -17.39 -31.42 5.55
CA SER A 228 -16.17 -31.49 6.36
C SER A 228 -15.08 -32.25 5.61
N THR A 229 -14.15 -31.52 4.99
CA THR A 229 -13.00 -32.09 4.28
C THR A 229 -11.76 -31.22 4.44
N GLY A 230 -10.57 -31.79 4.33
CA GLY A 230 -9.30 -31.09 4.54
C GLY A 230 -8.35 -31.26 3.36
N SER A 231 -7.49 -30.27 3.15
CA SER A 231 -6.32 -30.42 2.28
C SER A 231 -5.37 -31.47 2.87
N GLY A 232 -4.45 -31.94 2.03
CA GLY A 232 -3.21 -32.55 2.53
C GLY A 232 -2.47 -31.60 3.48
N ARG A 233 -1.57 -32.16 4.30
CA ARG A 233 -0.69 -31.39 5.16
C ARG A 233 0.44 -30.80 4.32
N VAL A 234 0.60 -29.48 4.34
CA VAL A 234 1.77 -28.82 3.77
C VAL A 234 2.79 -28.56 4.86
N GLY A 235 3.97 -29.15 4.72
CA GLY A 235 5.09 -28.91 5.63
C GLY A 235 5.68 -27.53 5.41
N PHE A 236 6.06 -26.85 6.50
CA PHE A 236 6.82 -25.60 6.43
C PHE A 236 7.90 -25.56 7.51
N LYS A 237 8.90 -24.73 7.28
CA LYS A 237 9.97 -24.44 8.24
C LYS A 237 10.27 -22.95 8.17
N ILE A 238 10.01 -22.25 9.27
CA ILE A 238 10.30 -20.84 9.45
C ILE A 238 11.54 -20.76 10.33
N TRP A 239 12.62 -20.22 9.77
CA TRP A 239 13.79 -19.82 10.52
C TRP A 239 13.69 -18.33 10.80
N CYS A 240 13.48 -17.98 12.05
CA CYS A 240 13.49 -16.61 12.54
C CYS A 240 14.90 -16.33 13.05
N LYS A 241 15.76 -15.87 12.14
CA LYS A 241 17.07 -15.30 12.54
C LYS A 241 16.80 -14.24 13.60
N ASP A 242 17.45 -14.37 14.76
CA ASP A 242 17.35 -13.53 15.97
C ASP A 242 16.45 -12.31 15.77
N TRP A 243 15.14 -12.54 15.92
CA TRP A 243 14.14 -11.53 15.59
C TRP A 243 13.99 -10.48 16.69
N SER A 244 14.77 -10.61 17.76
CA SER A 244 15.07 -9.50 18.65
C SER A 244 15.73 -8.41 17.81
N PRO A 245 15.09 -7.24 17.61
CA PRO A 245 15.71 -6.15 16.87
C PRO A 245 17.06 -5.90 17.50
N LYS A 246 18.14 -6.11 16.74
CA LYS A 246 19.48 -5.79 17.22
C LYS A 246 19.55 -4.28 17.22
N VAL A 247 19.31 -3.70 18.40
CA VAL A 247 19.43 -2.27 18.60
C VAL A 247 20.91 -1.97 18.83
N THR A 248 21.46 -1.10 18.01
CA THR A 248 22.81 -0.58 18.18
C THR A 248 22.73 0.92 18.40
N ALA A 249 23.68 1.45 19.17
CA ALA A 249 23.85 2.87 19.35
C ALA A 249 25.28 3.25 18.97
N SER A 250 25.45 4.45 18.45
CA SER A 250 26.74 5.12 18.29
C SER A 250 26.62 6.55 18.80
N VAL A 251 27.74 7.09 19.26
CA VAL A 251 27.81 8.47 19.73
C VAL A 251 28.89 9.19 18.92
N HIS A 252 28.62 10.43 18.53
CA HIS A 252 29.54 11.22 17.71
C HIS A 252 30.23 12.25 18.59
N SER A 253 31.55 12.34 18.47
CA SER A 253 32.33 13.38 19.13
C SER A 253 32.03 14.74 18.51
N LEU A 254 32.00 15.76 19.36
CA LEU A 254 32.03 17.15 18.93
C LEU A 254 33.48 17.58 18.72
N ALA A 255 33.73 18.38 17.68
CA ALA A 255 35.04 19.03 17.50
C ALA A 255 35.34 19.92 18.73
N ASP A 256 36.60 20.04 19.12
CA ASP A 256 36.96 20.93 20.22
C ASP A 256 36.59 22.40 19.91
N TYR A 257 36.30 23.17 20.95
CA TYR A 257 35.90 24.56 20.85
C TYR A 257 36.92 25.47 21.54
N GLU A 258 37.27 26.56 20.87
CA GLU A 258 38.06 27.65 21.44
C GLU A 258 37.41 28.99 21.08
N GLY A 259 36.97 29.76 22.08
CA GLY A 259 36.25 31.00 21.83
C GLY A 259 35.62 31.60 23.08
N SER A 260 34.71 32.55 22.89
CA SER A 260 34.00 33.21 23.98
C SER A 260 32.95 32.28 24.60
N CYS A 261 32.80 32.35 25.91
CA CYS A 261 31.77 31.63 26.66
C CYS A 261 30.76 32.62 27.27
N PRO A 262 29.51 32.20 27.55
CA PRO A 262 28.97 30.84 27.43
C PRO A 262 28.69 30.40 25.99
N VAL A 263 28.81 29.09 25.72
CA VAL A 263 28.50 28.49 24.40
C VAL A 263 27.56 27.30 24.56
N ASP A 264 26.53 27.24 23.70
CA ASP A 264 25.62 26.09 23.60
C ASP A 264 26.14 25.10 22.56
N ARG A 265 26.21 23.82 22.96
CA ARG A 265 26.74 22.70 22.20
C ARG A 265 25.79 21.52 22.36
N ALA A 266 25.86 20.52 21.47
CA ALA A 266 25.02 19.34 21.62
C ALA A 266 25.74 18.09 21.11
N PHE A 267 25.91 17.09 21.96
CA PHE A 267 26.37 15.78 21.50
C PHE A 267 25.26 15.12 20.70
N THR A 268 25.64 14.40 19.65
CA THR A 268 24.69 13.65 18.83
C THR A 268 25.02 12.17 18.89
N GLY A 269 23.99 11.35 18.91
CA GLY A 269 24.12 9.91 18.79
C GLY A 269 23.12 9.37 17.79
N THR A 270 23.40 8.18 17.28
CA THR A 270 22.51 7.49 16.35
C THR A 270 22.11 6.15 16.98
N ILE A 271 20.81 5.91 17.05
CA ILE A 271 20.24 4.64 17.49
C ILE A 271 19.62 3.97 16.26
N SER A 272 20.06 2.74 15.99
CA SER A 272 19.63 1.97 14.83
C SER A 272 19.04 0.63 15.27
N ALA A 273 17.97 0.19 14.61
CA ALA A 273 17.39 -1.14 14.79
C ALA A 273 17.56 -1.92 13.49
N SER A 274 18.16 -3.11 13.58
CA SER A 274 18.45 -3.93 12.39
C SER A 274 17.20 -4.32 11.58
N HIS A 275 16.07 -4.51 12.26
CA HIS A 275 14.78 -4.84 11.65
C HIS A 275 13.65 -4.42 12.59
N GLY A 276 12.54 -3.94 12.04
CA GLY A 276 11.36 -3.54 12.82
C GLY A 276 11.28 -2.04 13.13
N ARG A 277 10.15 -1.65 13.73
CA ARG A 277 9.83 -0.29 14.15
C ARG A 277 9.34 -0.31 15.59
N GLY A 278 9.77 0.64 16.42
CA GLY A 278 9.35 0.63 17.82
C GLY A 278 10.08 1.63 18.69
N HIS A 279 9.64 1.69 19.95
CA HIS A 279 10.27 2.52 20.97
C HIS A 279 11.50 1.84 21.56
N VAL A 280 12.64 2.50 21.44
CA VAL A 280 13.89 2.12 22.13
C VAL A 280 14.01 2.98 23.37
N LYS A 281 14.28 2.34 24.52
CA LYS A 281 14.67 3.04 25.75
C LYS A 281 16.18 3.16 25.83
N TYR A 282 16.65 4.37 26.08
CA TYR A 282 18.08 4.66 26.18
C TYR A 282 18.31 5.72 27.26
N ARG A 283 19.56 5.91 27.71
CA ARG A 283 19.94 7.06 28.53
C ARG A 283 21.32 7.56 28.14
N TRP A 284 21.54 8.85 28.36
CA TRP A 284 22.86 9.46 28.25
C TRP A 284 23.65 9.24 29.54
N ILE A 285 24.90 8.80 29.39
CA ILE A 285 25.90 8.80 30.47
C ILE A 285 26.74 10.08 30.31
N ARG A 286 26.70 10.95 31.30
CA ARG A 286 27.37 12.27 31.31
C ARG A 286 28.52 12.22 32.30
N ASN A 287 29.76 12.28 31.82
CA ASN A 287 30.95 12.22 32.68
C ASN A 287 30.94 11.01 33.63
N GLY A 288 30.58 9.83 33.11
CA GLY A 288 30.47 8.59 33.90
C GLY A 288 29.18 8.45 34.71
N VAL A 289 28.35 9.49 34.82
CA VAL A 289 27.09 9.45 35.57
C VAL A 289 25.92 9.19 34.64
N ALA A 290 25.17 8.12 34.89
CA ALA A 290 23.99 7.78 34.10
C ALA A 290 22.81 8.73 34.39
N GLY A 291 22.20 9.26 33.33
CA GLY A 291 20.99 10.08 33.40
C GLY A 291 19.69 9.27 33.53
N ALA A 292 18.57 9.97 33.40
CA ALA A 292 17.25 9.35 33.33
C ALA A 292 17.05 8.57 32.02
N TRP A 293 16.18 7.56 32.06
CA TRP A 293 15.77 6.83 30.87
C TRP A 293 14.86 7.68 29.99
N GLU A 294 15.20 7.75 28.71
CA GLU A 294 14.46 8.39 27.64
C GLU A 294 13.92 7.31 26.68
N SER A 295 12.96 7.69 25.83
CA SER A 295 12.43 6.80 24.80
C SER A 295 12.34 7.50 23.45
N VAL A 296 12.81 6.83 22.40
CA VAL A 296 12.73 7.32 21.02
C VAL A 296 12.10 6.25 20.13
N TYR A 297 11.25 6.68 19.19
CA TYR A 297 10.71 5.79 18.17
C TYR A 297 11.71 5.65 17.02
N VAL A 298 12.15 4.42 16.73
CA VAL A 298 13.15 4.12 15.71
C VAL A 298 12.49 3.40 14.53
N HIS A 299 12.78 3.89 13.32
CA HIS A 299 12.43 3.25 12.06
C HIS A 299 13.68 3.21 11.17
N GLY A 300 14.43 2.10 11.24
CA GLY A 300 15.78 2.01 10.68
C GLY A 300 16.81 2.68 11.58
N SER A 301 16.93 4.01 11.49
CA SER A 301 17.91 4.79 12.26
C SER A 301 17.36 6.15 12.70
N THR A 302 17.72 6.60 13.88
CA THR A 302 17.25 7.89 14.43
C THR A 302 18.37 8.58 15.22
N THR A 303 18.49 9.90 15.01
CA THR A 303 19.45 10.73 15.73
C THR A 303 18.85 11.24 17.04
N VAL A 304 19.59 11.08 18.14
CA VAL A 304 19.29 11.63 19.47
C VAL A 304 20.30 12.71 19.82
N ARG A 305 19.93 13.66 20.68
CA ARG A 305 20.77 14.81 21.04
C ARG A 305 20.81 15.02 22.56
N ASP A 306 21.98 15.40 23.08
CA ASP A 306 22.15 15.85 24.47
C ASP A 306 22.74 17.26 24.48
N PRO A 307 21.94 18.30 24.78
CA PRO A 307 22.42 19.67 24.86
C PRO A 307 23.37 19.86 26.05
N TRP A 308 24.39 20.68 25.84
CA TRP A 308 25.39 21.04 26.83
C TRP A 308 25.74 22.53 26.68
N ARG A 309 25.55 23.30 27.75
CA ARG A 309 25.98 24.69 27.85
C ARG A 309 27.28 24.75 28.63
N ALA A 310 28.35 25.23 28.01
CA ALA A 310 29.64 25.43 28.66
C ALA A 310 29.82 26.90 29.04
N THR A 311 29.98 27.17 30.34
CA THR A 311 30.27 28.49 30.89
C THR A 311 31.77 28.73 31.07
N ASP A 312 32.52 27.64 31.29
CA ASP A 312 33.93 27.65 31.63
C ASP A 312 34.70 26.62 30.79
N SER A 313 36.04 26.77 30.75
CA SER A 313 36.92 25.81 30.11
C SER A 313 36.83 24.45 30.79
N GLY A 314 36.70 23.38 30.01
CA GLY A 314 36.57 22.03 30.54
C GLY A 314 36.40 20.96 29.48
N THR A 315 36.30 19.72 29.93
CA THR A 315 35.99 18.57 29.07
C THR A 315 34.63 17.99 29.43
N ALA A 316 33.88 17.59 28.42
CA ALA A 316 32.64 16.84 28.59
C ALA A 316 32.75 15.51 27.84
N SER A 317 32.32 14.45 28.50
CA SER A 317 32.25 13.11 27.91
C SER A 317 30.82 12.58 27.88
N ARG A 318 30.49 11.84 26.82
CA ARG A 318 29.16 11.25 26.60
C ARG A 318 29.26 9.82 26.08
N ALA A 319 28.35 8.98 26.58
CA ALA A 319 28.04 7.67 26.03
C ALA A 319 26.52 7.46 26.03
N ILE A 320 26.04 6.52 25.24
CA ILE A 320 24.64 6.09 25.23
C ILE A 320 24.57 4.67 25.77
N GLU A 321 23.65 4.43 26.70
CA GLU A 321 23.32 3.09 27.19
C GLU A 321 21.91 2.72 26.74
N LEU A 322 21.78 1.52 26.16
CA LEU A 322 20.50 0.95 25.76
C LEU A 322 19.91 0.13 26.91
N TYR A 323 18.59 0.21 27.11
CA TYR A 323 17.90 -0.54 28.17
C TYR A 323 18.02 -2.05 27.93
N HIS A 324 18.58 -2.80 28.88
CA HIS A 324 18.97 -4.23 28.74
C HIS A 324 19.88 -4.50 27.54
N GLY A 325 20.62 -3.50 27.06
CA GLY A 325 21.50 -3.58 25.90
C GLY A 325 22.95 -3.24 26.23
N SER A 326 23.72 -2.96 25.18
CA SER A 326 25.10 -2.50 25.32
C SER A 326 25.17 -1.00 25.61
N THR A 327 26.31 -0.59 26.18
CA THR A 327 26.72 0.82 26.25
C THR A 327 27.68 1.12 25.12
N THR A 328 27.57 2.29 24.50
CA THR A 328 28.50 2.72 23.45
C THR A 328 29.89 3.01 24.03
N GLY A 329 30.87 3.18 23.14
CA GLY A 329 32.10 3.89 23.52
C GLY A 329 31.81 5.30 24.04
N THR A 330 32.75 5.85 24.81
CA THR A 330 32.68 7.22 25.32
C THR A 330 33.38 8.16 24.34
N VAL A 331 32.73 9.27 23.99
CA VAL A 331 33.37 10.38 23.26
C VAL A 331 33.59 11.56 24.19
N THR A 332 34.66 12.30 23.95
CA THR A 332 35.02 13.49 24.73
C THR A 332 35.10 14.70 23.80
N SER A 333 34.75 15.88 24.30
CA SER A 333 34.96 17.16 23.62
C SER A 333 35.48 18.18 24.63
N LYS A 334 36.44 19.01 24.21
CA LYS A 334 37.04 20.06 25.02
C LYS A 334 36.48 21.44 24.63
N VAL A 335 36.13 22.23 25.63
CA VAL A 335 35.82 23.65 25.51
C VAL A 335 36.94 24.44 26.17
N THR A 336 37.50 25.40 25.45
CA THR A 336 38.48 26.36 25.93
C THR A 336 37.87 27.75 25.82
N CYS A 337 37.38 28.27 26.94
CA CYS A 337 36.85 29.62 27.04
C CYS A 337 38.00 30.62 27.07
N LYS A 338 38.02 31.53 26.09
CA LYS A 338 38.91 32.70 26.11
C LYS A 338 38.40 33.69 27.15
N ALA A 339 39.32 34.21 27.96
CA ALA A 339 39.01 35.31 28.87
C ALA A 339 38.42 36.48 28.06
N PRO A 340 37.38 37.16 28.57
CA PRO A 340 36.86 38.34 27.92
C PRO A 340 37.97 39.39 27.79
N VAL A 341 38.06 40.03 26.63
CA VAL A 341 38.98 41.15 26.43
C VAL A 341 38.44 42.35 27.20
N THR A 342 39.20 42.82 28.17
CA THR A 342 38.85 43.94 29.04
C THR A 342 39.63 45.18 28.63
N ALA A 343 39.01 46.35 28.78
CA ALA A 343 39.68 47.64 28.66
C ALA A 343 39.64 48.38 30.00
N SER A 344 40.72 49.07 30.33
CA SER A 344 40.83 49.96 31.50
C SER A 344 41.35 51.32 31.06
N VAL A 345 40.93 52.36 31.78
CA VAL A 345 41.29 53.75 31.48
C VAL A 345 41.77 54.41 32.77
N ASP A 346 43.01 54.85 32.75
CA ASP A 346 43.61 55.65 33.81
C ASP A 346 43.88 57.05 33.27
N LEU A 347 43.48 58.07 34.04
CA LEU A 347 43.65 59.47 33.70
C LEU A 347 44.31 60.19 34.86
N SER A 348 45.20 61.12 34.54
CA SER A 348 45.79 62.05 35.49
C SER A 348 45.83 63.45 34.88
N VAL A 349 45.75 64.46 35.73
CA VAL A 349 45.79 65.86 35.32
C VAL A 349 46.88 66.57 36.11
N ALA A 350 47.68 67.36 35.41
CA ALA A 350 48.70 68.21 36.00
C ALA A 350 48.52 69.65 35.52
N GLN A 351 48.82 70.60 36.40
CA GLN A 351 48.83 72.01 36.06
C GLN A 351 50.04 72.33 35.16
N ASP A 352 49.81 73.05 34.07
CA ASP A 352 50.85 73.56 33.18
C ASP A 352 50.94 75.09 33.29
N THR A 353 51.92 75.57 34.05
CA THR A 353 52.13 77.00 34.33
C THR A 353 52.88 77.74 33.22
N SER A 354 53.33 77.04 32.17
CA SER A 354 54.03 77.66 31.03
C SER A 354 53.19 78.70 30.28
N THR A 355 51.87 78.63 30.44
CA THR A 355 50.88 79.53 29.83
C THR A 355 50.54 80.76 30.67
N CYS A 356 51.10 80.89 31.88
CA CYS A 356 50.80 82.00 32.79
C CYS A 356 51.57 83.31 32.49
N GLY A 357 52.35 83.38 31.40
CA GLY A 357 53.18 84.54 31.05
C GLY A 357 52.47 85.59 30.17
N GLY A 358 52.10 86.73 30.74
CA GLY A 358 52.02 88.02 30.00
C GLY A 358 50.64 88.53 29.58
N VAL A 359 49.59 87.72 29.59
CA VAL A 359 48.21 88.20 29.39
C VAL A 359 47.32 87.53 30.42
N VAL A 360 46.45 88.31 31.04
CA VAL A 360 45.52 87.89 32.10
C VAL A 360 44.87 86.52 31.77
N GLY A 361 45.38 85.47 32.42
CA GLY A 361 44.55 84.62 33.28
C GLY A 361 43.91 83.38 32.68
N LYS A 362 44.69 82.44 32.11
CA LYS A 362 44.25 81.02 32.05
C LYS A 362 45.42 80.07 32.32
N ALA A 363 45.41 79.40 33.48
CA ALA A 363 46.24 78.22 33.68
C ALA A 363 45.77 77.13 32.70
N SER A 364 46.71 76.39 32.12
CA SER A 364 46.38 75.22 31.30
C SER A 364 46.48 73.96 32.12
N ALA A 365 45.71 72.95 31.73
CA ALA A 365 45.81 71.61 32.28
C ALA A 365 46.41 70.68 31.22
N ARG A 366 47.38 69.87 31.63
CA ARG A 366 47.85 68.75 30.83
C ARG A 366 47.18 67.49 31.35
N VAL A 367 46.37 66.87 30.50
CA VAL A 367 45.74 65.58 30.80
C VAL A 367 46.60 64.50 30.16
N THR A 368 47.08 63.59 30.99
CA THR A 368 47.75 62.37 30.53
C THR A 368 46.94 61.16 30.95
N GLY A 369 46.96 60.12 30.14
CA GLY A 369 46.21 58.91 30.44
C GLY A 369 46.73 57.69 29.71
N THR A 370 46.31 56.53 30.17
CA THR A 370 46.60 55.26 29.53
C THR A 370 45.31 54.47 29.36
N ILE A 371 45.10 53.95 28.16
CA ILE A 371 44.07 52.94 27.88
C ILE A 371 44.79 51.61 27.73
N THR A 372 44.52 50.66 28.62
CA THR A 372 45.11 49.31 28.58
C THR A 372 44.04 48.29 28.20
N VAL A 373 44.34 47.48 27.18
CA VAL A 373 43.47 46.45 26.63
C VAL A 373 44.14 45.08 26.78
N SER A 374 43.44 44.08 27.34
CA SER A 374 44.04 42.81 27.76
C SER A 374 44.29 41.78 26.64
N GLY A 375 43.85 42.04 25.40
CA GLY A 375 43.97 41.08 24.30
C GLY A 375 43.59 41.65 22.93
N ALA A 376 43.69 40.81 21.89
CA ALA A 376 43.39 41.20 20.52
C ALA A 376 41.94 41.67 20.38
N SER A 377 41.77 42.91 19.94
CA SER A 377 40.46 43.52 19.72
C SER A 377 40.57 44.79 18.89
N GLU A 378 39.43 45.30 18.45
CA GLU A 378 39.33 46.67 17.96
C GLU A 378 39.00 47.59 19.14
N LEU A 379 39.95 48.44 19.52
CA LEU A 379 39.77 49.48 20.52
C LEU A 379 39.09 50.68 19.87
N VAL A 380 37.90 51.04 20.35
CA VAL A 380 37.17 52.24 19.93
C VAL A 380 36.93 53.11 21.15
N TYR A 381 37.54 54.30 21.20
CA TYR A 381 37.34 55.25 22.29
C TYR A 381 37.05 56.64 21.77
N SER A 382 36.35 57.43 22.58
CA SER A 382 36.09 58.84 22.32
C SER A 382 36.43 59.68 23.53
N TYR A 383 36.92 60.89 23.29
CA TYR A 383 37.17 61.88 24.32
C TYR A 383 36.73 63.26 23.86
N THR A 384 36.46 64.15 24.80
CA THR A 384 36.08 65.54 24.47
C THR A 384 37.17 66.47 24.98
N SER A 385 37.75 67.26 24.08
CA SER A 385 38.73 68.31 24.40
C SER A 385 38.19 69.63 23.86
N GLY A 386 38.05 70.65 24.73
CA GLY A 386 37.53 71.97 24.32
C GLY A 386 36.14 71.93 23.67
N GLY A 387 35.27 71.01 24.11
CA GLY A 387 33.92 70.83 23.56
C GLY A 387 33.84 70.08 22.22
N VAL A 388 34.96 69.69 21.63
CA VAL A 388 34.98 68.89 20.39
C VAL A 388 35.15 67.40 20.73
N PRO A 389 34.20 66.54 20.36
CA PRO A 389 34.32 65.10 20.55
C PRO A 389 35.26 64.51 19.47
N THR A 390 36.32 63.86 19.91
CA THR A 390 37.24 63.09 19.06
C THR A 390 36.95 61.60 19.23
N LYS A 391 36.84 60.86 18.12
CA LYS A 391 36.70 59.41 18.11
C LYS A 391 37.94 58.77 17.49
N VAL A 392 38.48 57.76 18.16
CA VAL A 392 39.69 57.05 17.73
C VAL A 392 39.40 55.55 17.68
N THR A 393 39.82 54.92 16.58
CA THR A 393 39.79 53.46 16.39
C THR A 393 41.22 52.94 16.22
N LYS A 394 41.56 51.87 16.94
CA LYS A 394 42.88 51.21 16.88
C LYS A 394 42.71 49.69 16.92
N THR A 395 43.53 48.98 16.15
CA THR A 395 43.63 47.51 16.25
C THR A 395 44.66 47.14 17.32
N VAL A 396 44.28 46.27 18.26
CA VAL A 396 45.13 45.75 19.32
C VAL A 396 45.56 44.32 18.97
N GLY A 397 46.85 44.01 19.12
CA GLY A 397 47.38 42.67 18.85
C GLY A 397 47.06 41.64 19.94
N ALA A 398 47.42 40.37 19.72
CA ALA A 398 47.10 39.23 20.59
C ALA A 398 47.57 39.37 22.04
N GLY A 399 48.67 40.10 22.29
CA GLY A 399 49.20 40.36 23.63
C GLY A 399 48.53 41.52 24.37
N GLY A 400 47.48 42.12 23.82
CA GLY A 400 46.92 43.37 24.32
C GLY A 400 47.76 44.59 23.89
N GLY A 401 47.52 45.72 24.54
CA GLY A 401 48.23 46.96 24.24
C GLY A 401 47.91 48.08 25.23
N THR A 402 48.84 49.02 25.37
CA THR A 402 48.64 50.25 26.14
C THR A 402 48.78 51.45 25.21
N PHE A 403 47.80 52.35 25.26
CA PHE A 403 47.74 53.54 24.42
C PHE A 403 47.81 54.78 25.31
N SER A 404 48.82 55.61 25.10
CA SER A 404 48.98 56.85 25.85
C SER A 404 48.11 57.95 25.24
N LEU A 405 47.47 58.73 26.12
CA LEU A 405 46.80 59.98 25.84
C LEU A 405 47.65 61.10 26.40
N ASN A 406 47.89 62.15 25.61
CA ASN A 406 48.60 63.33 26.05
C ASN A 406 47.96 64.53 25.36
N GLU A 407 47.02 65.17 26.07
CA GLU A 407 46.24 66.29 25.56
C GLU A 407 46.49 67.53 26.43
N LEU A 408 46.73 68.66 25.77
CA LEU A 408 46.86 69.96 26.41
C LEU A 408 45.52 70.70 26.29
N VAL A 409 44.93 71.07 27.43
CA VAL A 409 43.67 71.80 27.48
C VAL A 409 43.93 73.20 28.03
N VAL A 410 43.63 74.22 27.23
CA VAL A 410 43.88 75.64 27.55
C VAL A 410 42.68 76.25 28.28
N GLU A 411 42.30 75.64 29.41
CA GLU A 411 41.20 76.11 30.26
C GLU A 411 41.57 75.96 31.74
N ALA A 412 41.35 77.02 32.52
CA ALA A 412 41.66 77.06 33.95
C ALA A 412 40.79 76.08 34.77
N LYS A 413 39.57 75.79 34.31
CA LYS A 413 38.64 74.86 34.95
C LYS A 413 37.95 74.04 33.89
N GLY A 414 37.89 72.73 34.09
CA GLY A 414 37.28 71.83 33.11
C GLY A 414 37.19 70.38 33.58
N ALA A 415 36.67 69.55 32.69
CA ALA A 415 36.65 68.10 32.86
C ALA A 415 36.99 67.42 31.54
N PHE A 416 37.74 66.33 31.62
CA PHE A 416 38.13 65.51 30.48
C PHE A 416 37.59 64.10 30.71
N THR A 417 36.77 63.62 29.78
CA THR A 417 36.17 62.28 29.84
C THR A 417 36.65 61.45 28.66
N VAL A 418 37.12 60.24 28.96
CA VAL A 418 37.42 59.21 27.95
C VAL A 418 36.40 58.11 28.11
N SER A 419 35.71 57.77 27.02
CA SER A 419 34.75 56.67 26.95
C SER A 419 35.21 55.65 25.91
N VAL A 420 35.53 54.44 26.36
CA VAL A 420 35.79 53.28 25.52
C VAL A 420 34.46 52.59 25.25
N SER A 421 34.22 52.21 23.99
CA SER A 421 33.00 51.56 23.51
C SER A 421 33.21 50.11 23.05
N SER A 422 34.46 49.74 22.73
CA SER A 422 34.90 48.39 22.36
C SER A 422 36.34 48.19 22.84
N PRO A 423 36.75 47.01 23.34
CA PRO A 423 36.01 45.73 23.43
C PRO A 423 34.98 45.66 24.57
N GLN A 424 35.04 46.59 25.51
CA GLN A 424 34.11 46.70 26.63
C GLN A 424 33.80 48.18 26.84
N SER A 425 32.55 48.50 27.23
CA SER A 425 32.20 49.86 27.60
C SER A 425 32.80 50.21 28.97
N VAL A 426 33.68 51.22 29.00
CA VAL A 426 34.25 51.80 30.22
C VAL A 426 34.45 53.30 30.01
N SER A 427 34.20 54.11 31.04
CA SER A 427 34.39 55.55 30.97
C SER A 427 35.11 56.06 32.22
N LYS A 428 35.98 57.05 32.05
CA LYS A 428 36.71 57.72 33.12
C LYS A 428 36.70 59.21 32.89
N THR A 429 36.46 59.97 33.95
CA THR A 429 36.49 61.43 33.95
C THR A 429 37.50 61.94 34.96
N VAL A 430 38.28 62.94 34.57
CA VAL A 430 39.11 63.75 35.47
C VAL A 430 38.67 65.20 35.37
N SER A 431 38.70 65.93 36.48
CA SER A 431 38.33 67.34 36.55
C SER A 431 39.40 68.14 37.25
N TRP A 432 39.52 69.42 36.91
CA TRP A 432 40.51 70.33 37.50
C TRP A 432 39.94 71.74 37.65
N ASP A 433 40.58 72.50 38.54
CA ASP A 433 40.36 73.92 38.76
C ASP A 433 41.72 74.51 39.18
N TYR A 434 42.42 75.12 38.24
CA TYR A 434 43.77 75.63 38.39
C TYR A 434 43.79 77.15 38.23
N SER A 435 44.50 77.81 39.13
CA SER A 435 44.78 79.25 39.06
C SER A 435 46.26 79.48 38.79
N CYS A 436 46.60 80.47 37.96
CA CYS A 436 47.98 80.93 37.87
C CYS A 436 48.40 81.52 39.22
N PRO A 437 49.64 81.28 39.69
CA PRO A 437 50.16 81.94 40.88
C PRO A 437 50.07 83.46 40.72
N THR A 438 49.53 84.16 41.72
CA THR A 438 49.66 85.62 41.82
C THR A 438 51.14 85.96 42.05
N ALA A 439 51.70 86.77 41.15
CA ALA A 439 53.08 87.26 41.23
C ALA A 439 53.33 88.13 42.46
#